data_AF-A0A075V547-F1
#
_entry.id   AF-A0A075V547-F1
#
_cell.length_a   1.000
_cell.length_b   1.000
_cell.length_c   1.000
_cell.angle_alpha   90.00
_cell.angle_beta   90.00
_cell.angle_gamma   90.00
#
_symmetry.space_group_name_H-M   'P 1'
#
loop_
_entity.id
_entity.type
_entity.pdbx_description
1 polymer ?
#
loop_
_entity_poly.entity_id
_entity_poly.type
_entity_poly.pdbx_seq_one_letter_code
_entity_poly.pdbx_strand_id
1 'polypeptide(L)'
;MRKTMARFIRAVAVVATGVAVATGLAVLNAPAASAGGCVPPVCGGVWNNTSKTMSVTVNLGSGSGHCDVWNYDGGTANKFKYAKCDQLDLGRGTFGGPRNKPPYFDVDAFTYNGQGYHERFGPLGTWHWRTKGVWTKIRDYQFATCNMDDGQIWCTILPL
;
A
#
# COMPACT_ATOMS: atom_id res chain seq x y z
N MET A 1 -57.69 34.88 4.63
CA MET A 1 -57.87 36.11 3.80
C MET A 1 -56.52 36.81 3.73
N ARG A 2 -55.71 36.55 2.69
CA ARG A 2 -55.48 37.33 1.44
C ARG A 2 -54.77 38.69 1.63
N LYS A 3 -53.69 38.83 0.84
CA LYS A 3 -52.90 40.02 0.40
C LYS A 3 -51.50 40.07 1.07
N THR A 4 -50.37 40.19 0.36
CA THR A 4 -50.10 40.76 -0.97
C THR A 4 -48.76 40.24 -1.54
N MET A 5 -48.69 40.06 -2.86
CA MET A 5 -47.46 39.87 -3.65
C MET A 5 -46.68 41.19 -3.83
N ALA A 6 -45.38 41.05 -4.15
CA ALA A 6 -44.49 41.91 -4.96
C ALA A 6 -43.13 42.11 -4.23
N ARG A 7 -41.95 42.16 -4.85
CA ARG A 7 -41.46 42.08 -6.24
C ARG A 7 -39.93 41.89 -6.16
N PHE A 8 -39.39 41.18 -7.15
CA PHE A 8 -38.04 41.24 -7.71
C PHE A 8 -37.05 42.29 -7.15
N ILE A 9 -35.88 41.82 -6.69
CA ILE A 9 -34.60 42.54 -6.84
C ILE A 9 -33.56 41.59 -7.42
N ARG A 10 -32.79 42.15 -8.35
CA ARG A 10 -31.88 41.52 -9.31
C ARG A 10 -30.58 41.01 -8.67
N ALA A 11 -30.05 40.01 -9.34
CA ALA A 11 -28.69 39.48 -9.37
C ALA A 11 -27.55 40.41 -8.92
N VAL A 12 -26.59 39.82 -8.19
CA VAL A 12 -25.16 40.08 -8.39
C VAL A 12 -24.47 38.72 -8.48
N ALA A 13 -24.08 38.35 -9.71
CA ALA A 13 -23.18 37.24 -9.96
C ALA A 13 -21.77 37.67 -9.58
N VAL A 14 -21.18 37.04 -8.56
CA VAL A 14 -19.75 37.20 -8.28
C VAL A 14 -19.02 36.18 -9.13
N VAL A 15 -18.49 36.63 -10.27
CA VAL A 15 -17.53 35.89 -11.08
C VAL A 15 -16.19 35.95 -10.34
N ALA A 16 -15.91 34.92 -9.53
CA ALA A 16 -14.58 34.72 -8.98
C ALA A 16 -13.76 33.93 -10.00
N THR A 17 -12.99 34.66 -10.81
CA THR A 17 -11.98 34.11 -11.72
C THR A 17 -10.80 33.61 -10.88
N GLY A 18 -10.88 32.36 -10.42
CA GLY A 18 -9.75 31.67 -9.80
C GLY A 18 -8.73 31.27 -10.87
N VAL A 19 -7.60 31.96 -10.92
CA VAL A 19 -6.44 31.57 -11.74
C VAL A 19 -5.91 30.25 -11.19
N ALA A 20 -6.19 29.15 -11.89
CA ALA A 20 -5.61 27.84 -11.62
C ALA A 20 -4.13 27.88 -12.02
N VAL A 21 -3.24 28.06 -11.05
CA VAL A 21 -1.81 27.83 -11.25
C VAL A 21 -1.63 26.31 -11.33
N ALA A 22 -1.64 25.80 -12.56
CA ALA A 22 -1.28 24.42 -12.87
C ALA A 22 0.23 24.24 -12.72
N THR A 23 0.70 24.09 -11.48
CA THR A 23 2.03 23.49 -11.25
C THR A 23 1.92 22.01 -11.60
N GLY A 24 2.40 21.67 -12.80
CA GLY A 24 2.56 20.30 -13.24
C GLY A 24 3.50 19.56 -12.29
N LEU A 25 2.94 18.78 -11.37
CA LEU A 25 3.65 17.61 -10.90
C LEU A 25 3.70 16.64 -12.07
N ALA A 26 4.88 16.49 -12.66
CA ALA A 26 5.20 15.32 -13.44
C ALA A 26 5.02 14.11 -12.52
N VAL A 27 3.85 13.47 -12.62
CA VAL A 27 3.66 12.12 -12.10
C VAL A 27 4.56 11.27 -12.98
N LEU A 28 5.78 11.03 -12.52
CA LEU A 28 6.61 9.95 -13.02
C LEU A 28 5.74 8.70 -12.87
N ASN A 29 5.14 8.26 -13.98
CA ASN A 29 4.56 6.94 -14.10
C ASN A 29 5.73 5.98 -13.91
N ALA A 30 6.00 5.65 -12.65
CA ALA A 30 6.82 4.50 -12.34
C ALA A 30 6.16 3.33 -13.08
N PRO A 31 6.93 2.56 -13.88
CA PRO A 31 6.37 1.38 -14.53
C PRO A 31 5.68 0.55 -13.45
N ALA A 32 4.48 0.03 -13.76
CA ALA A 32 3.87 -0.98 -12.93
C ALA A 32 4.94 -2.05 -12.72
N ALA A 33 5.39 -2.22 -11.47
CA ALA A 33 6.43 -3.17 -11.13
C ALA A 33 5.91 -4.57 -11.45
N SER A 34 6.13 -4.96 -12.71
CA SER A 34 6.21 -6.33 -13.16
C SER A 34 7.29 -6.99 -12.33
N ALA A 35 7.00 -8.16 -11.78
CA ALA A 35 7.93 -9.00 -11.01
C ALA A 35 9.34 -8.93 -11.62
N GLY A 36 10.16 -8.05 -11.06
CA GLY A 36 11.53 -7.85 -11.47
C GLY A 36 12.31 -8.96 -10.81
N GLY A 37 13.08 -9.73 -11.58
CA GLY A 37 14.03 -10.64 -10.96
C GLY A 37 14.88 -9.86 -9.97
N CYS A 38 14.97 -10.36 -8.73
CA CYS A 38 15.81 -9.79 -7.68
C CYS A 38 17.25 -9.68 -8.22
N VAL A 39 17.75 -8.46 -8.40
CA VAL A 39 19.18 -8.20 -8.59
C VAL A 39 19.68 -7.62 -7.26
N PRO A 40 20.25 -8.44 -6.37
CA PRO A 40 20.83 -7.95 -5.13
C PRO A 40 21.73 -6.73 -5.41
N PRO A 41 21.65 -5.66 -4.61
CA PRO A 41 21.08 -5.61 -3.26
C PRO A 41 19.62 -5.13 -3.16
N VAL A 42 18.94 -4.88 -4.28
CA VAL A 42 17.67 -4.15 -4.30
C VAL A 42 16.51 -5.08 -4.56
N CYS A 43 15.94 -5.66 -3.50
CA CYS A 43 14.68 -6.36 -3.63
C CYS A 43 13.84 -6.10 -2.39
N GLY A 44 12.52 -6.13 -2.57
CA GLY A 44 11.54 -5.93 -1.53
C GLY A 44 11.77 -6.93 -0.40
N GLY A 45 11.67 -6.43 0.82
CA GLY A 45 11.86 -7.27 1.99
C GLY A 45 10.85 -6.98 3.08
N VAL A 46 10.62 -7.97 3.93
CA VAL A 46 9.74 -7.87 5.08
C VAL A 46 10.35 -8.63 6.25
N TRP A 47 10.40 -7.98 7.42
CA TRP A 47 10.71 -8.62 8.68
C TRP A 47 9.45 -8.75 9.52
N ASN A 48 9.03 -9.99 9.72
CA ASN A 48 7.91 -10.35 10.59
C ASN A 48 8.39 -10.54 12.03
N ASN A 49 8.57 -9.44 12.79
CA ASN A 49 8.87 -9.49 14.22
C ASN A 49 7.60 -9.63 15.08
N THR A 50 6.62 -10.38 14.59
CA THR A 50 5.35 -10.61 15.29
C THR A 50 5.23 -12.04 15.81
N SER A 51 4.24 -12.27 16.67
CA SER A 51 3.85 -13.61 17.11
C SER A 51 2.96 -14.37 16.11
N LYS A 52 2.68 -13.80 14.94
CA LYS A 52 1.75 -14.37 13.94
C LYS A 52 2.49 -14.76 12.67
N THR A 53 1.99 -15.77 11.98
CA THR A 53 2.44 -16.09 10.62
C THR A 53 1.96 -15.01 9.66
N MET A 54 2.88 -14.48 8.88
CA MET A 54 2.62 -13.56 7.78
C MET A 54 2.56 -14.37 6.49
N SER A 55 1.80 -13.92 5.49
CA SER A 55 1.91 -14.46 4.14
C SER A 55 2.53 -13.41 3.23
N VAL A 56 3.46 -13.83 2.38
CA VAL A 56 4.16 -13.00 1.41
C VAL A 56 3.94 -13.56 0.01
N THR A 57 4.17 -12.75 -1.01
CA THR A 57 4.16 -13.20 -2.40
C THR A 57 5.40 -12.70 -3.12
N VAL A 58 5.88 -13.51 -4.07
CA VAL A 58 7.11 -13.28 -4.85
C VAL A 58 6.84 -13.22 -6.36
N ASN A 59 5.58 -13.43 -6.75
CA ASN A 59 5.14 -13.53 -8.15
C ASN A 59 3.83 -12.74 -8.34
N LEU A 60 3.79 -11.48 -7.89
CA LEU A 60 2.58 -10.67 -7.99
C LEU A 60 2.31 -10.28 -9.45
N GLY A 61 1.13 -10.65 -9.95
CA GLY A 61 0.69 -10.47 -11.32
C GLY A 61 0.83 -11.72 -12.21
N SER A 62 1.59 -12.73 -11.80
CA SER A 62 1.92 -13.90 -12.62
C SER A 62 1.71 -15.26 -11.94
N GLY A 63 1.44 -15.30 -10.63
CA GLY A 63 1.27 -16.55 -9.89
C GLY A 63 -0.01 -17.36 -10.19
N SER A 64 -0.15 -18.46 -9.46
CA SER A 64 -1.23 -19.46 -9.64
C SER A 64 -2.49 -19.16 -8.82
N GLY A 65 -2.34 -18.52 -7.66
CA GLY A 65 -3.42 -18.07 -6.79
C GLY A 65 -3.86 -16.64 -7.10
N HIS A 66 -4.57 -16.02 -6.16
CA HIS A 66 -4.97 -14.62 -6.24
C HIS A 66 -4.80 -13.91 -4.90
N CYS A 67 -4.52 -12.62 -4.97
CA CYS A 67 -4.28 -11.71 -3.86
C CYS A 67 -5.09 -10.43 -4.09
N ASP A 68 -5.83 -9.98 -3.08
CA ASP A 68 -6.52 -8.70 -3.10
C ASP A 68 -5.56 -7.60 -2.60
N VAL A 69 -4.96 -6.86 -3.52
CA VAL A 69 -3.92 -5.86 -3.24
C VAL A 69 -4.53 -4.48 -3.22
N TRP A 70 -4.44 -3.76 -2.10
CA TRP A 70 -5.08 -2.45 -1.98
C TRP A 70 -4.30 -1.32 -2.67
N ASN A 71 -2.98 -1.47 -2.85
CA ASN A 71 -2.08 -0.50 -3.48
C ASN A 71 -1.28 -1.13 -4.62
N TYR A 72 -1.94 -1.58 -5.69
CA TYR A 72 -1.26 -2.37 -6.72
C TYR A 72 -0.09 -1.67 -7.44
N ASP A 73 0.00 -0.33 -7.41
CA ASP A 73 1.12 0.46 -7.92
C ASP A 73 2.28 0.64 -6.91
N GLY A 74 2.16 0.02 -5.72
CA GLY A 74 3.09 0.14 -4.60
C GLY A 74 3.12 1.54 -3.96
N GLY A 75 2.14 2.39 -4.28
CA GLY A 75 2.00 3.71 -3.68
C GLY A 75 1.22 3.69 -2.36
N THR A 76 0.93 4.87 -1.85
CA THR A 76 0.07 5.08 -0.67
C THR A 76 -1.41 5.29 -1.02
N ALA A 77 -1.73 5.40 -2.31
CA ALA A 77 -3.09 5.59 -2.78
C ALA A 77 -3.84 4.26 -2.90
N ASN A 78 -5.14 4.27 -2.66
CA ASN A 78 -5.99 3.10 -2.88
C ASN A 78 -6.08 2.80 -4.39
N LYS A 79 -5.49 1.68 -4.79
CA LYS A 79 -5.44 1.10 -6.13
C LYS A 79 -5.72 -0.39 -6.03
N PHE A 80 -6.93 -0.71 -5.59
CA PHE A 80 -7.36 -2.09 -5.37
C PHE A 80 -7.27 -2.91 -6.67
N LYS A 81 -6.66 -4.08 -6.58
CA LYS A 81 -6.62 -5.05 -7.67
C LYS A 81 -6.59 -6.46 -7.11
N TYR A 82 -7.54 -7.27 -7.59
CA TYR A 82 -7.48 -8.71 -7.45
C TYR A 82 -6.52 -9.27 -8.49
N ALA A 83 -5.29 -9.58 -8.08
CA ALA A 83 -4.20 -9.95 -8.97
C ALA A 83 -3.75 -11.39 -8.72
N LYS A 84 -3.26 -12.05 -9.77
CA LYS A 84 -2.62 -13.36 -9.65
C LYS A 84 -1.40 -13.29 -8.73
N CYS A 85 -1.15 -14.32 -7.93
CA CYS A 85 0.00 -14.36 -7.01
C CYS A 85 0.29 -15.77 -6.51
N ASP A 86 1.54 -16.04 -6.13
CA ASP A 86 1.91 -17.23 -5.35
C ASP A 86 2.14 -16.83 -3.90
N GLN A 87 1.48 -17.51 -2.96
CA GLN A 87 1.55 -17.16 -1.54
C GLN A 87 2.53 -18.10 -0.83
N LEU A 88 3.40 -17.52 -0.01
CA LEU A 88 4.36 -18.22 0.83
C LEU A 88 4.15 -17.78 2.28
N ASP A 89 4.21 -18.72 3.21
CA ASP A 89 4.15 -18.38 4.63
C ASP A 89 5.52 -17.95 5.14
N LEU A 90 5.53 -16.80 5.81
CA LEU A 90 6.67 -16.26 6.52
C LEU A 90 6.43 -16.40 8.03
N GLY A 91 7.26 -17.23 8.65
CA GLY A 91 7.17 -17.56 10.07
C GLY A 91 7.37 -16.37 11.01
N ARG A 92 7.23 -16.66 12.30
CA ARG A 92 7.40 -15.69 13.38
C ARG A 92 8.88 -15.35 13.57
N GLY A 93 9.21 -14.08 13.72
CA GLY A 93 10.58 -13.62 13.91
C GLY A 93 11.49 -13.81 12.69
N THR A 94 10.93 -14.16 11.53
CA THR A 94 11.70 -14.42 10.32
C THR A 94 11.69 -13.24 9.36
N PHE A 95 12.66 -13.26 8.46
CA PHE A 95 12.86 -12.27 7.41
C PHE A 95 12.58 -12.92 6.06
N GLY A 96 11.83 -12.25 5.19
CA GLY A 96 11.68 -12.58 3.77
C GLY A 96 12.22 -11.42 2.94
N GLY A 97 12.86 -11.67 1.81
CA GLY A 97 13.60 -10.65 1.06
C GLY A 97 15.11 -10.92 0.99
N PRO A 98 15.88 -10.05 0.33
CA PRO A 98 17.32 -10.08 0.35
C PRO A 98 17.86 -9.39 1.62
N ARG A 99 18.15 -10.16 2.68
CA ARG A 99 19.19 -9.73 3.65
C ARG A 99 19.85 -10.93 4.30
N ASN A 100 21.04 -11.24 3.77
CA ASN A 100 22.11 -12.04 4.38
C ASN A 100 21.78 -13.49 4.82
N LYS A 101 20.59 -14.01 4.52
CA LYS A 101 20.24 -15.42 4.74
C LYS A 101 19.36 -15.96 3.60
N PRO A 102 19.72 -17.10 3.00
CA PRO A 102 18.88 -17.77 2.00
C PRO A 102 17.61 -18.37 2.65
N PRO A 103 16.54 -18.59 1.85
CA PRO A 103 16.47 -18.32 0.41
C PRO A 103 16.26 -16.82 0.11
N TYR A 104 17.01 -16.31 -0.86
CA TYR A 104 16.85 -14.94 -1.35
C TYR A 104 15.68 -14.91 -2.34
N PHE A 105 14.65 -14.15 -2.04
CA PHE A 105 13.54 -13.91 -2.95
C PHE A 105 13.05 -12.49 -2.78
N ASP A 106 12.53 -11.90 -3.86
CA ASP A 106 11.92 -10.57 -3.82
C ASP A 106 10.51 -10.67 -3.22
N VAL A 107 10.24 -9.92 -2.16
CA VAL A 107 8.88 -9.84 -1.60
C VAL A 107 8.13 -8.74 -2.32
N ASP A 108 7.18 -9.12 -3.16
CA ASP A 108 6.30 -8.19 -3.87
C ASP A 108 5.26 -7.55 -2.95
N ALA A 109 4.66 -8.35 -2.07
CA ALA A 109 3.61 -7.91 -1.17
C ALA A 109 3.49 -8.83 0.05
N PHE A 110 2.87 -8.32 1.11
CA PHE A 110 2.60 -9.09 2.33
C PHE A 110 1.18 -8.87 2.85
N THR A 111 0.72 -9.81 3.66
CA THR A 111 -0.53 -9.71 4.43
C THR A 111 -0.47 -10.58 5.69
N TYR A 112 -1.50 -10.45 6.52
CA TYR A 112 -1.82 -11.42 7.56
C TYR A 112 -3.19 -12.02 7.27
N ASN A 113 -3.22 -13.33 7.00
CA ASN A 113 -4.46 -14.04 6.70
C ASN A 113 -5.31 -14.31 7.96
N GLY A 114 -4.67 -14.36 9.14
CA GLY A 114 -5.35 -14.64 10.41
C GLY A 114 -6.00 -13.44 11.09
N GLN A 115 -5.49 -12.22 10.88
CA GLN A 115 -5.99 -11.00 11.52
C GLN A 115 -5.62 -9.74 10.72
N GLY A 116 -6.33 -8.65 10.96
CA GLY A 116 -5.99 -7.36 10.37
C GLY A 116 -4.70 -6.77 10.95
N TYR A 117 -4.17 -5.76 10.29
CA TYR A 117 -2.93 -5.09 10.67
C TYR A 117 -2.97 -3.61 10.32
N HIS A 118 -2.19 -2.81 11.03
CA HIS A 118 -1.92 -1.43 10.69
C HIS A 118 -0.67 -1.35 9.82
N GLU A 119 -0.71 -0.52 8.80
CA GLU A 119 0.45 -0.21 7.99
C GLU A 119 0.64 1.30 7.86
N ARG A 120 1.89 1.72 7.64
CA ARG A 120 2.22 3.08 7.21
C ARG A 120 3.42 3.06 6.29
N PHE A 121 3.47 4.03 5.39
CA PHE A 121 4.64 4.30 4.55
C PHE A 121 5.47 5.42 5.15
N GLY A 122 6.71 5.11 5.51
CA GLY A 122 7.65 5.99 6.18
C GLY A 122 7.46 6.07 7.70
N PRO A 123 8.48 6.52 8.44
CA PRO A 123 8.46 6.60 9.91
C PRO A 123 7.46 7.63 10.43
N LEU A 124 7.11 8.63 9.62
CA LEU A 124 6.13 9.68 9.93
C LEU A 124 4.82 9.52 9.14
N GLY A 125 4.64 8.38 8.48
CA GLY A 125 3.42 8.08 7.74
C GLY A 125 2.20 7.97 8.66
N THR A 126 1.02 8.25 8.10
CA THR A 126 -0.26 7.99 8.80
C THR A 126 -0.51 6.48 8.84
N TRP A 127 -1.00 5.99 9.97
CA TRP A 127 -1.39 4.60 10.12
C TRP A 127 -2.73 4.33 9.43
N HIS A 128 -2.78 3.24 8.69
CA HIS A 128 -3.97 2.76 8.01
C HIS A 128 -4.25 1.32 8.41
N TRP A 129 -5.51 1.05 8.76
CA TRP A 129 -5.98 -0.30 9.05
C TRP A 129 -6.22 -1.09 7.76
N ARG A 130 -5.76 -2.33 7.74
CA ARG A 130 -6.00 -3.31 6.68
C ARG A 130 -6.69 -4.54 7.26
N THR A 131 -7.79 -4.91 6.63
CA THR A 131 -8.50 -6.15 6.94
C THR A 131 -7.62 -7.36 6.64
N LYS A 132 -7.80 -8.44 7.40
CA LYS A 132 -7.09 -9.72 7.16
C LYS A 132 -7.20 -10.15 5.69
N GLY A 133 -6.11 -10.67 5.14
CA GLY A 133 -6.04 -11.12 3.75
C GLY A 133 -5.99 -10.00 2.69
N VAL A 134 -6.03 -8.72 3.08
CA VAL A 134 -5.75 -7.59 2.17
C VAL A 134 -4.24 -7.38 2.09
N TRP A 135 -3.70 -7.38 0.89
CA TRP A 135 -2.27 -7.38 0.61
C TRP A 135 -1.73 -5.96 0.44
N THR A 136 -0.62 -5.67 1.11
CA THR A 136 0.15 -4.44 0.93
C THR A 136 1.33 -4.73 0.01
N LYS A 137 1.33 -4.14 -1.19
CA LYS A 137 2.47 -4.16 -2.10
C LYS A 137 3.59 -3.30 -1.54
N ILE A 138 4.81 -3.81 -1.66
CA ILE A 138 6.05 -3.06 -1.51
C ILE A 138 6.79 -3.05 -2.85
N ARG A 139 7.71 -2.09 -2.99
CA ARG A 139 8.60 -1.95 -4.14
C ARG A 139 9.96 -2.57 -3.83
N ASP A 140 10.76 -2.80 -4.86
CA ASP A 140 12.08 -3.42 -4.78
C ASP A 140 13.03 -2.65 -3.84
N TYR A 141 12.87 -1.33 -3.77
CA TYR A 141 13.62 -0.42 -2.88
C TYR A 141 12.92 -0.16 -1.55
N GLN A 142 12.02 -1.04 -1.12
CA GLN A 142 11.28 -0.89 0.12
C GLN A 142 11.42 -2.10 1.03
N PHE A 143 11.34 -1.81 2.32
CA PHE A 143 11.44 -2.80 3.37
C PHE A 143 10.36 -2.57 4.43
N ALA A 144 9.58 -3.60 4.73
CA ALA A 144 8.58 -3.54 5.79
C ALA A 144 9.11 -4.16 7.10
N THR A 145 8.91 -3.46 8.20
CA THR A 145 9.13 -3.99 9.56
C THR A 145 7.80 -4.10 10.28
N CYS A 146 7.39 -5.32 10.59
CA CYS A 146 6.14 -5.60 11.28
C CYS A 146 6.41 -6.05 12.72
N ASN A 147 5.85 -5.33 13.69
CA ASN A 147 5.95 -5.64 15.11
C ASN A 147 4.56 -5.87 15.71
N MET A 148 4.53 -6.50 16.88
CA MET A 148 3.30 -6.67 17.64
C MET A 148 3.31 -5.76 18.86
N ASP A 149 2.24 -5.00 19.05
CA ASP A 149 2.01 -4.14 20.21
C ASP A 149 0.54 -4.22 20.63
N ASP A 150 0.29 -4.45 21.91
CA ASP A 150 -1.04 -4.69 22.49
C ASP A 150 -1.92 -5.67 21.69
N GLY A 151 -1.32 -6.78 21.24
CA GLY A 151 -1.99 -7.82 20.43
C GLY A 151 -2.28 -7.43 18.97
N GLN A 152 -2.02 -6.17 18.58
CA GLN A 152 -2.19 -5.65 17.24
C GLN A 152 -0.89 -5.70 16.45
N ILE A 153 -0.99 -5.77 15.13
CA ILE A 153 0.17 -5.78 14.24
C ILE A 153 0.37 -4.40 13.64
N TRP A 154 1.61 -3.94 13.66
CA TRP A 154 2.02 -2.62 13.18
C TRP A 154 3.19 -2.76 12.22
N CYS A 155 2.97 -2.43 10.95
CA CYS A 155 3.95 -2.55 9.87
C CYS A 155 4.39 -1.17 9.37
N THR A 156 5.69 -0.86 9.45
CA THR A 156 6.24 0.35 8.82
C THR A 156 7.00 -0.03 7.56
N ILE A 157 6.60 0.52 6.42
CA ILE A 157 7.27 0.36 5.12
C ILE A 157 8.27 1.51 4.95
N LEU A 158 9.55 1.19 4.80
CA LEU A 158 10.66 2.15 4.68
C LEU A 158 11.30 2.05 3.30
N PRO A 159 11.83 3.15 2.73
CA PRO A 159 12.77 3.05 1.63
C PRO A 159 14.09 2.41 2.11
N LEU A 160 14.72 1.62 1.23
CA LEU A 160 16.07 1.06 1.42
C LEU A 160 17.16 2.09 1.14
#